data_AF-A0A7I7PC19-F1
#
_entry.id   AF-A0A7I7PC19-F1
#
_cell.length_a   1.000
_cell.length_b   1.000
_cell.length_c   1.000
_cell.angle_alpha   90.00
_cell.angle_beta   90.00
_cell.angle_gamma   90.00
#
_symmetry.space_group_name_H-M   'P 1'
#
loop_
_entity.id
_entity.type
_entity.pdbx_description
1 polymer ?
#
loop_
_entity_poly.entity_id
_entity_poly.type
_entity_poly.pdbx_seq_one_letter_code
_entity_poly.pdbx_strand_id
1 'polypeptide(L)'
;MTNVLNSLNSLVWLLVLILIIAAVVVVVRALVAPREGPPASSEPPVVHHQPVVQQPIQTSGLAPGWYPDQNHPNSVRYFDGRVWTSATQPRS
;
A
#
# COMPACT_ATOMS: atom_id res chain seq x y z
N MET A 1 29.73 -6.26 41.43
CA MET A 1 29.08 -7.56 41.13
C MET A 1 27.55 -7.43 41.00
N THR A 2 26.91 -6.51 41.74
CA THR A 2 25.46 -6.21 41.69
C THR A 2 24.95 -5.72 40.31
N ASN A 3 25.75 -4.93 39.59
CA ASN A 3 25.35 -4.36 38.28
C ASN A 3 25.10 -5.44 37.21
N VAL A 4 25.83 -6.56 37.26
CA VAL A 4 25.70 -7.65 36.27
C VAL A 4 24.42 -8.45 36.51
N LEU A 5 24.06 -8.71 37.78
CA LEU A 5 22.80 -9.40 38.12
C LEU A 5 21.58 -8.53 37.79
N ASN A 6 21.64 -7.22 38.02
CA ASN A 6 20.58 -6.30 37.60
C ASN A 6 20.47 -6.21 36.07
N SER A 7 21.59 -6.22 35.35
CA SER A 7 21.61 -6.22 33.88
C SER A 7 20.97 -7.49 33.31
N LEU A 8 21.27 -8.66 33.88
CA LEU A 8 20.65 -9.93 33.48
C LEU A 8 19.14 -9.94 33.73
N ASN A 9 18.69 -9.46 34.89
CA ASN A 9 17.26 -9.36 35.20
C ASN A 9 16.54 -8.37 34.26
N SER A 10 17.19 -7.23 33.95
CA SER A 10 16.68 -6.25 32.99
C SER A 10 16.61 -6.83 31.57
N LEU A 11 17.58 -7.65 31.17
CA LEU A 11 17.60 -8.31 29.87
C LEU A 11 16.45 -9.31 29.75
N VAL A 12 16.22 -10.12 30.79
CA VAL A 12 15.09 -11.06 30.81
C VAL A 12 13.76 -10.30 30.71
N TRP A 13 13.58 -9.23 31.48
CA TRP A 13 12.39 -8.39 31.40
C TRP A 13 12.18 -7.77 30.02
N LEU A 14 13.26 -7.32 29.37
CA LEU A 14 13.20 -6.78 28.01
C LEU A 14 12.80 -7.83 26.99
N LEU A 15 13.31 -9.06 27.08
CA LEU A 15 12.89 -10.16 26.20
C LEU A 15 11.42 -10.53 26.41
N VAL A 16 10.95 -10.57 27.65
CA VAL A 16 9.54 -10.80 27.98
C VAL A 16 8.66 -9.69 27.39
N LEU A 17 9.06 -8.42 27.56
CA LEU A 17 8.33 -7.28 26.99
C LEU A 17 8.25 -7.35 25.46
N ILE A 18 9.37 -7.66 24.79
CA ILE A 18 9.39 -7.84 23.33
C ILE A 18 8.46 -8.98 22.91
N LEU A 19 8.49 -10.10 23.63
CA LEU A 19 7.62 -11.25 23.34
C LEU A 19 6.13 -10.88 23.51
N ILE A 20 5.78 -10.12 24.55
CA ILE A 20 4.42 -9.61 24.75
C ILE A 20 4.01 -8.68 23.61
N ILE A 21 4.87 -7.72 23.23
CA ILE A 21 4.59 -6.79 22.12
C ILE A 21 4.40 -7.56 20.82
N ALA A 22 5.27 -8.53 20.52
CA ALA A 22 5.17 -9.37 19.33
C ALA A 22 3.85 -10.17 19.32
N ALA A 23 3.47 -10.77 20.45
CA ALA A 23 2.20 -11.49 20.58
C ALA A 23 1.00 -10.55 20.35
N VAL A 24 1.01 -9.35 20.93
CA VAL A 24 -0.04 -8.34 20.71
C VAL A 24 -0.11 -7.96 19.23
N VAL A 25 1.02 -7.70 18.58
CA VAL A 25 1.06 -7.38 17.14
C VAL A 25 0.48 -8.52 16.31
N VAL A 26 0.82 -9.77 16.61
CA VAL A 26 0.28 -10.95 15.91
C VAL A 26 -1.24 -11.05 16.10
N VAL A 27 -1.74 -10.86 17.33
CA VAL A 27 -3.18 -10.91 17.61
C VAL A 27 -3.91 -9.76 16.90
N VAL A 28 -3.40 -8.54 16.98
CA VAL A 28 -3.99 -7.39 16.27
C VAL A 28 -3.98 -7.63 14.77
N ARG A 29 -2.88 -8.15 14.21
CA ARG A 29 -2.83 -8.56 12.80
C ARG A 29 -3.85 -9.64 12.48
N ALA A 30 -4.05 -10.64 13.33
CA ALA A 30 -5.04 -11.69 13.13
C ALA A 30 -6.50 -11.17 13.23
N LEU A 31 -6.74 -10.15 14.06
CA LEU A 31 -8.04 -9.50 14.19
C LEU A 31 -8.34 -8.53 13.03
N VAL A 32 -7.30 -7.87 12.49
CA VAL A 32 -7.43 -6.90 11.40
C VAL A 32 -7.31 -7.55 10.03
N ALA A 33 -6.62 -8.69 9.91
CA ALA A 33 -6.54 -9.44 8.67
C ALA A 33 -7.94 -9.92 8.28
N PRO A 34 -8.45 -9.53 7.10
CA PRO A 34 -9.66 -10.13 6.54
C PRO A 34 -9.43 -11.63 6.50
N ARG A 35 -10.37 -12.42 7.04
CA ARG A 35 -10.31 -13.88 7.02
C ARG A 35 -10.05 -14.34 5.59
N GLU A 36 -8.80 -14.68 5.28
CA GLU A 36 -8.46 -15.30 4.00
C GLU A 36 -9.17 -16.66 3.99
N GLY A 37 -10.17 -16.76 3.11
CA GLY A 37 -10.86 -18.01 2.84
C GLY A 37 -9.87 -19.07 2.33
N PRO A 38 -10.29 -20.36 2.31
CA PRO A 38 -9.41 -21.48 2.00
C PRO A 38 -8.65 -21.28 0.69
N PRO A 39 -7.44 -21.86 0.52
CA PRO A 39 -6.68 -21.74 -0.71
C PRO A 39 -7.38 -22.51 -1.83
N ALA A 40 -8.34 -21.85 -2.48
CA ALA A 40 -8.93 -22.31 -3.71
C ALA A 40 -7.89 -22.09 -4.81
N SER A 41 -7.34 -23.22 -5.21
CA SER A 41 -6.61 -23.47 -6.44
C SER A 41 -7.14 -22.63 -7.62
N SER A 42 -6.22 -21.94 -8.30
CA SER A 42 -6.30 -21.65 -9.74
C SER A 42 -7.51 -20.84 -10.24
N GLU A 43 -7.43 -19.51 -10.20
CA GLU A 43 -8.19 -18.67 -11.13
C GLU A 43 -7.23 -17.84 -12.02
N PRO A 44 -7.52 -17.73 -13.34
CA PRO A 44 -6.65 -17.08 -14.34
C PRO A 44 -6.44 -15.60 -13.99
N PRO A 45 -5.47 -14.88 -14.62
CA PRO A 45 -5.25 -13.47 -14.33
C PRO A 45 -6.49 -12.68 -14.79
N VAL A 46 -7.47 -12.56 -13.91
CA VAL A 46 -8.53 -11.57 -14.00
C VAL A 46 -7.81 -10.25 -13.91
N VAL A 47 -7.84 -9.48 -15.00
CA VAL A 47 -7.45 -8.08 -15.03
C VAL A 47 -8.07 -7.42 -13.81
N HIS A 48 -7.24 -7.06 -12.84
CA HIS A 48 -7.70 -6.39 -11.63
C HIS A 48 -8.19 -5.01 -12.10
N HIS A 49 -9.50 -4.86 -12.28
CA HIS A 49 -10.12 -3.55 -12.23
C HIS A 49 -9.93 -3.05 -10.80
N GLN A 50 -8.87 -2.28 -10.62
CA GLN A 50 -8.60 -1.55 -9.40
C GLN A 50 -9.85 -0.74 -9.04
N PRO A 51 -10.36 -0.86 -7.80
CA PRO A 51 -11.40 0.04 -7.32
C PRO A 51 -10.85 1.45 -7.50
N VAL A 52 -11.56 2.28 -8.27
CA VAL A 52 -11.26 3.70 -8.43
C VAL A 52 -11.47 4.34 -7.06
N VAL A 53 -10.45 4.26 -6.21
CA VAL A 53 -10.27 5.22 -5.14
C VAL A 53 -9.94 6.50 -5.88
N GLN A 54 -10.87 7.47 -5.89
CA GLN A 54 -10.62 8.83 -6.35
C GLN A 54 -9.58 9.47 -5.42
N GLN A 55 -8.33 9.02 -5.55
CA GLN A 55 -7.19 9.73 -5.01
C GLN A 55 -7.08 11.01 -5.84
N PRO A 56 -7.07 12.19 -5.22
CA PRO A 56 -6.66 13.40 -5.93
C PRO A 56 -5.28 13.08 -6.48
N ILE A 57 -5.19 12.98 -7.81
CA ILE A 57 -3.97 12.63 -8.52
C ILE A 57 -2.93 13.63 -8.05
N GLN A 58 -2.00 13.18 -7.22
CA GLN A 58 -0.83 13.96 -6.86
C GLN A 58 -0.01 14.03 -8.15
N THR A 59 -0.34 15.00 -9.01
CA THR A 59 0.33 15.26 -10.28
C THR A 59 1.78 15.72 -10.09
N SER A 60 2.19 15.93 -8.85
CA SER A 60 3.48 16.43 -8.35
C SER A 60 4.73 15.61 -8.74
N GLY A 61 4.63 14.64 -9.66
CA GLY A 61 5.76 13.86 -10.17
C GLY A 61 5.64 13.41 -11.62
N LEU A 62 4.59 13.84 -12.35
CA LEU A 62 4.44 13.52 -13.77
C LEU A 62 5.25 14.51 -14.62
N ALA A 63 5.95 14.00 -15.64
CA ALA A 63 6.59 14.86 -16.63
C ALA A 63 5.53 15.44 -17.58
N PRO A 64 5.74 16.62 -18.18
CA PRO A 64 4.85 17.12 -19.21
C PRO A 64 4.73 16.14 -20.39
N GLY A 65 3.51 15.82 -20.82
CA GLY A 65 3.29 14.81 -21.86
C GLY A 65 1.84 14.36 -22.04
N TRP A 66 1.64 13.42 -22.97
CA TRP A 66 0.34 12.80 -23.25
C TRP A 66 0.16 11.56 -22.37
N TYR A 67 -0.95 11.51 -21.64
CA TYR A 67 -1.29 10.38 -20.77
C TYR A 67 -2.73 9.91 -21.05
N PRO A 68 -3.08 8.66 -20.72
CA PRO A 68 -4.45 8.15 -20.91
C PRO A 68 -5.50 9.02 -20.21
N ASP A 69 -6.59 9.38 -20.91
CA ASP A 69 -7.72 10.08 -20.30
C ASP A 69 -8.54 9.09 -19.46
N GLN A 70 -8.77 9.44 -18.20
CA GLN A 70 -9.56 8.64 -17.27
C GLN A 70 -11.06 8.65 -17.61
N ASN A 71 -11.54 9.70 -18.28
CA ASN A 71 -12.96 9.82 -18.65
C ASN A 71 -13.26 9.11 -19.98
N HIS A 72 -12.25 8.99 -20.85
CA HIS A 72 -12.39 8.47 -22.20
C HIS A 72 -11.25 7.49 -22.51
N PRO A 73 -11.48 6.17 -22.36
CA PRO A 73 -10.43 5.16 -22.46
C PRO A 73 -9.76 5.11 -23.85
N ASN A 74 -10.42 5.63 -24.88
CA ASN A 74 -9.93 5.68 -26.25
C ASN A 74 -9.19 6.99 -26.59
N SER A 75 -8.83 7.79 -25.58
CA SER A 75 -8.16 9.07 -25.77
C SER A 75 -7.03 9.31 -24.77
N VAL A 76 -6.15 10.23 -25.14
CA VAL A 76 -5.09 10.76 -24.29
C VAL A 76 -5.34 12.23 -23.99
N ARG A 77 -4.97 12.69 -22.81
CA ARG A 77 -5.04 14.09 -22.36
C ARG A 77 -3.63 14.60 -22.06
N TYR A 78 -3.37 15.86 -22.41
CA TYR A 78 -2.07 16.48 -22.15
C TYR A 78 -1.94 16.96 -20.70
N PHE A 79 -0.80 16.67 -20.08
CA PHE A 79 -0.39 17.20 -18.78
C PHE A 79 0.78 18.16 -19.00
N ASP A 80 0.70 19.39 -18.48
CA ASP A 80 1.71 20.44 -18.71
C ASP A 80 2.84 20.47 -17.66
N GLY A 81 2.83 19.55 -16.69
CA GLY A 81 3.75 19.53 -15.55
C GLY A 81 3.16 20.11 -14.27
N ARG A 82 2.00 20.76 -14.34
CA ARG A 82 1.29 21.33 -13.17
C ARG A 82 -0.16 20.86 -13.15
N VAL A 83 -0.86 21.03 -14.26
CA VAL A 83 -2.28 20.75 -14.42
C VAL A 83 -2.55 19.94 -15.69
N TRP A 84 -3.66 19.23 -15.66
CA TRP A 84 -4.20 18.60 -16.85
C TRP A 84 -4.87 19.66 -17.72
N THR A 85 -4.54 19.70 -19.00
CA THR A 85 -5.16 20.64 -19.94
C THR A 85 -6.42 20.03 -20.57
N SER A 86 -7.19 20.85 -21.28
CA SER A 86 -8.34 20.39 -22.07
C SER A 86 -7.95 19.78 -23.42
N ALA A 87 -6.65 19.70 -23.74
CA ALA A 87 -6.20 19.12 -24.99
C ALA A 87 -6.29 17.59 -24.92
N THR A 88 -7.11 17.02 -25.80
CA THR A 88 -7.31 15.57 -25.92
C THR A 88 -7.06 15.09 -27.35
N GLN A 89 -6.53 13.87 -27.51
CA GLN A 89 -6.30 13.25 -28.81
C GLN A 89 -6.75 11.78 -28.81
N PRO A 90 -7.14 11.22 -29.98
CA PRO A 90 -7.42 9.79 -30.10
C PRO A 90 -6.18 8.96 -29.77
N ARG A 91 -6.39 7.82 -29.13
CA ARG A 91 -5.34 6.82 -28.93
C ARG A 91 -5.20 5.98 -30.20
N SER A 92 -4.09 6.14 -30.92
CA SER A 92 -3.75 5.38 -32.14
C SER A 92 -3.30 3.95 -31.85
#